data_AF-A0A3L6L3U3-F1
#
_entry.id   AF-A0A3L6L3U3-F1
#
_cell.length_a   1.000
_cell.length_b   1.000
_cell.length_c   1.000
_cell.angle_alpha   90.00
_cell.angle_beta   90.00
_cell.angle_gamma   90.00
#
_symmetry.space_group_name_H-M   'P 1'
#
loop_
_entity.id
_entity.type
_entity.pdbx_description
1 polymer ?
#
loop_
_entity_poly.entity_id
_entity_poly.type
_entity_poly.pdbx_seq_one_letter_code
_entity_poly.pdbx_strand_id
1 'polypeptide(L)'
;MPGQVSSASSPPVISSVQAYVKALLHCHKYPTQAVSGFLIGKRISATSNTNASSPASNSSAAATPTTVLGANAIPNFTANAISATNADGNNVNSSGSSSDEAECIFVADAVPLFHTIIMTDPHPMMTVAYAQVSSYARTKGLVLLGYYIANERTGDTAVCSLTENVLRMLHSRKSGVHEPLLWRIVSTPSGDSVDVRGAYYNSGSSSFTDAPSLTFGRWNSDTLSCETTEPKAAAVEAFENSMDALKQFQLVDFEDHLESVQLNYLDQTVSA
;
A
#
# COMPACT_ATOMS: atom_id res chain seq x y z
N MET A 1 3.49 -1.59 40.06
CA MET A 1 4.11 -0.94 38.89
C MET A 1 3.92 -1.87 37.70
N PRO A 2 2.90 -1.70 36.86
CA PRO A 2 2.83 -2.44 35.61
C PRO A 2 3.75 -1.77 34.58
N GLY A 3 4.61 -2.56 33.94
CA GLY A 3 5.61 -2.11 32.99
C GLY A 3 5.01 -1.51 31.72
N GLN A 4 5.65 -0.47 31.20
CA GLN A 4 5.42 0.05 29.87
C GLN A 4 5.72 -1.06 28.85
N VAL A 5 4.67 -1.52 28.17
CA VAL A 5 4.80 -2.19 26.88
C VAL A 5 5.23 -1.11 25.90
N SER A 6 6.45 -1.21 25.37
CA SER A 6 6.95 -0.40 24.27
C SER A 6 6.05 -0.61 23.06
N SER A 7 5.11 0.31 22.83
CA SER A 7 4.24 0.32 21.66
C SER A 7 5.07 0.72 20.45
N ALA A 8 5.41 -0.26 19.60
CA ALA A 8 5.93 0.03 18.27
C ALA A 8 4.94 0.98 17.56
N SER A 9 5.44 2.12 17.09
CA SER A 9 4.62 3.12 16.38
C SER A 9 4.11 2.51 15.07
N SER A 10 2.79 2.44 14.89
CA SER A 10 2.18 1.98 13.63
C SER A 10 2.68 2.84 12.46
N PRO A 11 3.01 2.25 11.30
CA PRO A 11 3.57 3.00 10.18
C PRO A 11 2.58 4.06 9.67
N PRO A 12 3.02 5.30 9.38
CA PRO A 12 2.18 6.33 8.80
C PRO A 12 1.63 5.90 7.44
N VAL A 13 0.37 6.29 7.17
CA VAL A 13 -0.33 6.06 5.91
C VAL A 13 -0.46 7.40 5.18
N ILE A 14 0.13 7.49 4.00
CA ILE A 14 -0.07 8.59 3.05
C ILE A 14 -0.94 8.08 1.92
N SER A 15 -1.98 8.82 1.55
CA SER A 15 -2.84 8.50 0.41
C SER A 15 -2.68 9.51 -0.71
N SER A 16 -2.83 9.06 -1.95
CA SER A 16 -3.19 9.95 -3.04
C SER A 16 -4.60 10.49 -2.82
N VAL A 17 -4.87 11.70 -3.30
CA VAL A 17 -6.23 12.26 -3.31
C VAL A 17 -7.16 11.40 -4.17
N GLN A 18 -6.67 10.87 -5.29
CA GLN A 18 -7.45 10.01 -6.17
C GLN A 18 -7.98 8.75 -5.46
N ALA A 19 -7.14 8.06 -4.68
CA ALA A 19 -7.57 6.86 -3.95
C ALA A 19 -8.69 7.18 -2.94
N TYR A 20 -8.54 8.29 -2.23
CA TYR A 20 -9.52 8.77 -1.27
C TYR A 20 -10.84 9.13 -1.95
N VAL A 21 -10.79 9.95 -3.00
CA VAL A 21 -11.98 10.39 -3.77
C VAL A 21 -12.71 9.19 -4.36
N LYS A 22 -12.01 8.24 -4.99
CA LYS A 22 -12.66 7.03 -5.56
C LYS A 22 -13.40 6.22 -4.51
N ALA A 23 -12.78 5.98 -3.36
CA ALA A 23 -13.40 5.21 -2.28
C ALA A 23 -14.67 5.90 -1.77
N LEU A 24 -14.64 7.23 -1.62
CA LEU A 24 -15.82 8.00 -1.21
C LEU A 24 -16.90 8.07 -2.29
N LEU A 25 -16.54 8.29 -3.55
CA LEU A 25 -17.50 8.30 -4.66
C LEU A 25 -18.21 6.94 -4.78
N HIS A 26 -17.52 5.83 -4.53
CA HIS A 26 -18.13 4.51 -4.50
C HIS A 26 -19.24 4.41 -3.43
N CYS A 27 -18.99 4.91 -2.21
CA CYS A 27 -20.02 4.99 -1.18
C CYS A 27 -21.22 5.85 -1.60
N HIS A 28 -20.97 6.97 -2.29
CA HIS A 28 -22.03 7.89 -2.71
C HIS A 28 -22.82 7.40 -3.93
N LYS A 29 -22.23 6.53 -4.75
CA LYS A 29 -22.93 5.83 -5.83
C LYS A 29 -24.00 4.88 -5.24
N TYR A 30 -23.71 4.25 -4.10
CA TYR A 30 -24.59 3.28 -3.43
C TYR A 30 -24.86 3.66 -1.96
N PRO A 31 -25.63 4.73 -1.69
CA PRO A 31 -25.74 5.33 -0.36
C PRO A 31 -26.44 4.45 0.69
N THR A 32 -27.22 3.46 0.27
CA THR A 32 -27.99 2.56 1.15
C THR A 32 -27.41 1.16 1.21
N GLN A 33 -26.21 0.94 0.67
CA GLN A 33 -25.59 -0.37 0.58
C GLN A 33 -24.20 -0.34 1.21
N ALA A 34 -23.76 -1.50 1.70
CA ALA A 34 -22.40 -1.62 2.17
C ALA A 34 -21.45 -1.80 0.98
N VAL A 35 -20.43 -0.96 0.89
CA VAL A 35 -19.47 -0.99 -0.23
C VAL A 35 -18.10 -1.43 0.21
N SER A 36 -17.35 -2.03 -0.71
CA SER A 36 -15.99 -2.48 -0.41
C SER A 36 -15.09 -2.55 -1.64
N GLY A 37 -13.78 -2.53 -1.39
CA GLY A 37 -12.81 -2.66 -2.46
C GLY A 37 -11.36 -2.74 -2.00
N PHE A 38 -10.44 -2.90 -2.96
CA PHE A 38 -9.02 -3.04 -2.68
C PHE A 38 -8.27 -1.71 -2.66
N LEU A 39 -7.23 -1.64 -1.84
CA LEU A 39 -6.26 -0.55 -1.81
C LEU A 39 -4.96 -1.04 -2.44
N ILE A 40 -4.43 -0.27 -3.40
CA ILE A 40 -3.16 -0.56 -4.07
C ILE A 40 -2.18 0.60 -3.90
N GLY A 41 -0.89 0.30 -3.86
CA GLY A 41 0.12 1.33 -3.67
C GLY A 41 1.52 0.78 -3.43
N LYS A 42 2.32 1.51 -2.66
CA LYS A 42 3.73 1.19 -2.38
C LYS A 42 3.96 1.08 -0.88
N ARG A 43 4.85 0.17 -0.50
CA ARG A 43 5.38 0.04 0.86
C ARG A 43 6.82 0.52 0.85
N ILE A 44 7.15 1.41 1.78
CA ILE A 44 8.47 2.02 1.90
C ILE A 44 9.05 1.49 3.20
N SER A 45 10.05 0.62 3.09
CA SER A 45 10.94 0.30 4.20
C SER A 45 12.19 1.15 4.02
N ALA A 46 12.59 1.91 5.03
CA ALA A 46 13.83 2.67 4.97
C ALA A 46 14.99 1.67 4.88
N THR A 47 15.45 1.39 3.66
CA THR A 47 16.72 0.71 3.46
C THR A 47 17.78 1.79 3.50
N SER A 48 18.61 1.77 4.55
CA SER A 48 19.78 2.62 4.71
C SER A 48 20.70 2.46 3.49
N ASN A 49 20.54 3.34 2.51
CA ASN A 49 21.47 3.48 1.40
C ASN A 49 22.67 4.32 1.88
N THR A 50 23.40 3.81 2.87
CA THR A 50 24.69 4.38 3.32
C THR A 50 25.77 4.02 2.31
N ASN A 51 25.70 4.57 1.10
CA ASN A 51 26.83 4.63 0.16
C ASN A 51 26.58 5.73 -0.89
N ALA A 52 26.37 6.97 -0.44
CA ALA A 52 26.63 8.15 -1.25
C ALA A 52 27.90 8.82 -0.73
N SER A 53 29.04 8.15 -0.93
CA SER A 53 30.34 8.82 -0.88
C SER A 53 30.38 9.84 -2.01
N SER A 54 30.24 11.12 -1.67
CA SER A 54 30.54 12.25 -2.54
C SER A 54 31.92 12.06 -3.19
N PRO A 55 32.08 12.06 -4.53
CA PRO A 55 33.39 12.25 -5.10
C PRO A 55 33.69 13.75 -5.04
N ALA A 56 34.64 14.09 -4.18
CA ALA A 56 35.32 15.37 -4.19
C ALA A 56 35.85 15.68 -5.60
N SER A 57 35.68 16.93 -5.99
CA SER A 57 36.35 17.57 -7.10
C SER A 57 37.86 17.28 -7.10
N ASN A 58 38.39 16.74 -8.18
CA ASN A 58 39.79 16.93 -8.55
C ASN A 58 39.91 17.02 -10.07
N SER A 59 40.32 18.20 -10.50
CA SER A 59 40.74 18.54 -11.85
C SER A 59 42.10 17.90 -12.17
N SER A 60 42.25 17.34 -13.36
CA SER A 60 43.47 17.44 -14.18
C SER A 60 43.31 16.65 -15.49
N ALA A 61 44.06 17.09 -16.48
CA ALA A 61 43.83 16.97 -17.90
C ALA A 61 44.43 15.72 -18.55
N ALA A 62 44.00 15.51 -19.80
CA ALA A 62 44.73 14.91 -20.93
C ALA A 62 45.01 13.40 -20.94
N ALA A 63 44.42 12.68 -21.91
CA ALA A 63 45.13 12.14 -23.08
C ALA A 63 44.23 11.22 -23.96
N THR A 64 44.51 11.25 -25.25
CA THR A 64 43.93 10.58 -26.43
C THR A 64 43.87 9.04 -26.37
N PRO A 65 42.92 8.36 -27.06
CA PRO A 65 42.96 6.90 -27.22
C PRO A 65 43.72 6.50 -28.49
N THR A 66 44.54 5.46 -28.40
CA THR A 66 45.09 4.73 -29.57
C THR A 66 44.91 3.23 -29.37
N THR A 67 44.33 2.62 -30.41
CA THR A 67 44.02 1.21 -30.69
C THR A 67 45.17 0.23 -30.47
N VAL A 68 44.91 -0.98 -29.94
CA VAL A 68 45.47 -2.27 -30.44
C VAL A 68 44.54 -3.47 -30.07
N LEU A 69 44.24 -4.31 -31.06
CA LEU A 69 43.59 -5.63 -30.96
C LEU A 69 44.46 -6.69 -30.27
N GLY A 70 43.87 -7.68 -29.59
CA GLY A 70 44.60 -8.90 -29.21
C GLY A 70 43.75 -9.95 -28.51
N ALA A 71 43.57 -11.08 -29.19
CA ALA A 71 42.77 -12.25 -28.87
C ALA A 71 43.05 -12.98 -27.53
N ASN A 72 42.09 -13.86 -27.22
CA ASN A 72 42.20 -15.19 -26.60
C ASN A 72 41.86 -15.39 -25.11
N ALA A 73 40.84 -16.23 -24.95
CA ALA A 73 40.78 -17.42 -24.10
C ALA A 73 40.28 -17.32 -22.65
N ILE A 74 39.45 -18.33 -22.37
CA ILE A 74 38.71 -18.72 -21.16
C ILE A 74 39.64 -19.01 -19.97
N PRO A 75 39.17 -18.79 -18.73
CA PRO A 75 39.24 -19.88 -17.74
C PRO A 75 37.91 -20.00 -16.98
N ASN A 76 37.25 -21.15 -17.00
CA ASN A 76 37.50 -22.37 -16.22
C ASN A 76 37.04 -22.24 -14.75
N PHE A 77 36.04 -23.08 -14.44
CA PHE A 77 35.54 -23.38 -13.12
C PHE A 77 36.66 -24.02 -12.27
N THR A 78 36.92 -23.49 -11.09
CA THR A 78 37.56 -24.24 -10.02
C THR A 78 36.82 -23.99 -8.71
N ALA A 79 36.10 -25.02 -8.28
CA ALA A 79 35.69 -25.19 -6.90
C ALA A 79 36.93 -25.22 -6.00
N ASN A 80 36.86 -24.55 -4.85
CA ASN A 80 37.80 -24.79 -3.78
C ASN A 80 37.03 -24.91 -2.46
N ALA A 81 36.99 -26.14 -1.96
CA ALA A 81 36.63 -26.45 -0.60
C ALA A 81 37.86 -26.26 0.26
N ILE A 82 37.77 -25.47 1.34
CA ILE A 82 38.68 -25.57 2.48
C ILE A 82 37.85 -25.48 3.77
N SER A 83 37.81 -26.64 4.44
CA SER A 83 37.54 -26.78 5.86
C SER A 83 38.76 -26.29 6.64
N ALA A 84 38.55 -25.46 7.65
CA ALA A 84 39.43 -25.40 8.81
C ALA A 84 38.66 -24.83 10.01
N THR A 85 38.50 -25.71 11.00
CA THR A 85 38.16 -25.45 12.39
C THR A 85 39.05 -24.38 13.02
N ASN A 86 38.48 -23.52 13.87
CA ASN A 86 39.04 -23.19 15.18
C ASN A 86 37.98 -22.50 16.05
N ALA A 87 37.87 -23.00 17.28
CA ALA A 87 37.10 -22.43 18.37
C ALA A 87 37.81 -21.21 18.94
N ASP A 88 37.05 -20.18 19.35
CA ASP A 88 37.23 -19.46 20.61
C ASP A 88 36.28 -18.25 20.69
N GLY A 89 35.65 -18.07 21.86
CA GLY A 89 35.34 -16.74 22.37
C GLY A 89 33.94 -16.15 22.13
N ASN A 90 33.16 -16.11 23.22
CA ASN A 90 32.13 -15.11 23.53
C ASN A 90 31.00 -14.87 22.51
N ASN A 91 29.88 -15.57 22.77
CA ASN A 91 28.55 -15.08 22.41
C ASN A 91 28.23 -13.82 23.24
N VAL A 92 28.65 -12.65 22.72
CA VAL A 92 28.03 -11.39 23.10
C VAL A 92 26.65 -11.41 22.44
N ASN A 93 25.62 -11.63 23.25
CA ASN A 93 24.26 -11.26 22.92
C ASN A 93 24.26 -9.74 22.64
N SER A 94 24.56 -9.36 21.41
CA SER A 94 24.21 -8.05 20.89
C SER A 94 22.70 -8.08 20.71
N SER A 95 22.00 -7.76 21.80
CA SER A 95 20.66 -7.20 21.79
C SER A 95 20.72 -5.90 20.99
N GLY A 96 20.76 -6.03 19.67
CA GLY A 96 20.59 -4.96 18.72
C GLY A 96 19.14 -4.52 18.81
N SER A 97 18.90 -3.52 19.64
CA SER A 97 17.76 -2.61 19.51
C SER A 97 17.73 -2.12 18.06
N SER A 98 16.89 -2.73 17.21
CA SER A 98 16.64 -2.23 15.87
C SER A 98 15.98 -0.87 16.01
N SER A 99 16.76 0.17 15.78
CA SER A 99 16.30 1.55 15.58
C SER A 99 15.10 1.55 14.64
N ASP A 100 14.02 2.22 15.06
CA ASP A 100 12.79 2.42 14.29
C ASP A 100 13.10 3.06 12.92
N GLU A 101 13.35 2.21 11.93
CA GLU A 101 13.32 2.56 10.52
C GLU A 101 11.88 2.99 10.21
N ALA A 102 11.65 4.27 9.91
CA ALA A 102 10.32 4.81 9.73
C ALA A 102 9.68 4.23 8.45
N GLU A 103 9.00 3.10 8.60
CA GLU A 103 8.25 2.47 7.52
C GLU A 103 7.02 3.32 7.18
N CYS A 104 6.77 3.56 5.90
CA CYS A 104 5.61 4.32 5.45
C CYS A 104 4.86 3.58 4.34
N ILE A 105 3.53 3.70 4.35
CA ILE A 105 2.67 3.13 3.33
C ILE A 105 2.09 4.26 2.49
N PHE A 106 2.27 4.16 1.18
CA PHE A 106 1.67 5.08 0.22
C PHE A 106 0.53 4.38 -0.54
N VAL A 107 -0.72 4.77 -0.27
CA VAL A 107 -1.89 4.31 -1.01
C VAL A 107 -2.00 5.13 -2.29
N ALA A 108 -1.75 4.48 -3.43
CA ALA A 108 -1.72 5.13 -4.73
C ALA A 108 -3.11 5.22 -5.37
N ASP A 109 -3.92 4.17 -5.23
CA ASP A 109 -5.26 4.10 -5.81
C ASP A 109 -6.18 3.18 -5.01
N ALA A 110 -7.49 3.37 -5.16
CA ALA A 110 -8.53 2.50 -4.62
C ALA A 110 -9.33 1.88 -5.77
N VAL A 111 -9.55 0.56 -5.71
CA VAL A 111 -10.28 -0.20 -6.73
C VAL A 111 -11.64 -0.64 -6.16
N PRO A 112 -12.76 -0.03 -6.60
CA PRO A 112 -14.12 -0.45 -6.24
C PRO A 112 -14.43 -1.88 -6.67
N LEU A 113 -15.02 -2.66 -5.77
CA LEU A 113 -15.38 -4.06 -6.06
C LEU A 113 -16.87 -4.33 -5.95
N PHE A 114 -17.40 -4.33 -4.73
CA PHE A 114 -18.74 -4.86 -4.42
C PHE A 114 -19.59 -3.82 -3.71
N HIS A 115 -20.88 -3.79 -4.03
CA HIS A 115 -21.90 -2.96 -3.41
C HIS A 115 -23.19 -3.72 -3.09
N THR A 116 -23.60 -4.72 -3.90
CA THR A 116 -24.86 -5.46 -3.69
C THR A 116 -24.70 -6.59 -2.69
N ILE A 117 -23.68 -7.44 -2.88
CA ILE A 117 -23.33 -8.53 -1.97
C ILE A 117 -21.83 -8.47 -1.73
N ILE A 118 -21.41 -8.33 -0.48
CA ILE A 118 -19.99 -8.38 -0.13
C ILE A 118 -19.48 -9.82 -0.27
N MET A 119 -19.11 -10.18 -1.49
CA MET A 119 -18.52 -11.46 -1.85
C MET A 119 -17.11 -11.57 -1.27
N THR A 120 -16.98 -12.09 -0.05
CA THR A 120 -15.68 -12.24 0.64
C THR A 120 -15.02 -13.59 0.37
N ASP A 121 -13.72 -13.72 0.65
CA ASP A 121 -13.00 -15.01 0.53
C ASP A 121 -13.69 -16.09 1.40
N PRO A 122 -13.95 -17.31 0.87
CA PRO A 122 -13.41 -17.91 -0.36
C PRO A 122 -14.29 -17.80 -1.62
N HIS A 123 -15.13 -16.78 -1.75
CA HIS A 123 -16.02 -16.64 -2.91
C HIS A 123 -15.23 -16.56 -4.23
N PRO A 124 -15.67 -17.26 -5.32
CA PRO A 124 -14.94 -17.28 -6.59
C PRO A 124 -14.70 -15.89 -7.17
N MET A 125 -15.68 -14.99 -7.05
CA MET A 125 -15.56 -13.62 -7.56
C MET A 125 -14.53 -12.78 -6.79
N MET A 126 -14.33 -13.03 -5.49
CA MET A 126 -13.23 -12.44 -4.73
C MET A 126 -11.87 -12.94 -5.24
N THR A 127 -11.78 -14.23 -5.59
CA THR A 127 -10.55 -14.81 -6.15
C THR A 127 -10.20 -14.19 -7.52
N VAL A 128 -11.22 -13.99 -8.38
CA VAL A 128 -11.04 -13.34 -9.68
C VAL A 128 -10.64 -11.87 -9.50
N ALA A 129 -11.36 -11.12 -8.66
CA ALA A 129 -11.03 -9.73 -8.35
C ALA A 129 -9.61 -9.59 -7.82
N TYR A 130 -9.21 -10.45 -6.87
CA TYR A 130 -7.86 -10.48 -6.34
C TYR A 130 -6.83 -10.72 -7.45
N ALA A 131 -7.03 -11.71 -8.32
CA ALA A 131 -6.09 -12.03 -9.39
C ALA A 131 -5.96 -10.87 -10.41
N GLN A 132 -7.07 -10.27 -10.82
CA GLN A 132 -7.11 -9.15 -11.77
C GLN A 132 -6.44 -7.90 -11.17
N VAL A 133 -6.81 -7.51 -9.95
CA VAL A 133 -6.24 -6.34 -9.27
C VAL A 133 -4.76 -6.56 -8.92
N SER A 134 -4.37 -7.77 -8.49
CA SER A 134 -2.96 -8.11 -8.24
C SER A 134 -2.11 -7.98 -9.49
N SER A 135 -2.61 -8.49 -10.63
CA SER A 135 -1.92 -8.40 -11.92
C SER A 135 -1.81 -6.94 -12.35
N TYR A 136 -2.92 -6.19 -12.31
CA TYR A 136 -2.96 -4.77 -12.64
C TYR A 136 -1.97 -3.96 -11.80
N ALA A 137 -2.02 -4.09 -10.47
CA ALA A 137 -1.11 -3.40 -9.57
C ALA A 137 0.36 -3.66 -9.94
N ARG A 138 0.71 -4.92 -10.21
CA ARG A 138 2.07 -5.30 -10.62
C ARG A 138 2.52 -4.64 -11.92
N THR A 139 1.62 -4.49 -12.91
CA THR A 139 1.96 -3.78 -14.17
C THR A 139 2.28 -2.30 -13.95
N LYS A 140 1.76 -1.69 -12.88
CA LYS A 140 2.02 -0.29 -12.51
C LYS A 140 3.15 -0.17 -11.46
N GLY A 141 3.84 -1.26 -11.12
CA GLY A 141 4.86 -1.28 -10.05
C GLY A 141 4.27 -1.03 -8.66
N LEU A 142 3.01 -1.41 -8.45
CA LEU A 142 2.28 -1.31 -7.20
C LEU A 142 2.00 -2.70 -6.62
N VAL A 143 1.63 -2.74 -5.35
CA VAL A 143 1.21 -3.95 -4.63
C VAL A 143 -0.16 -3.72 -3.97
N LEU A 144 -0.87 -4.81 -3.70
CA LEU A 144 -2.05 -4.79 -2.85
C LEU A 144 -1.63 -4.47 -1.40
N LEU A 145 -2.18 -3.38 -0.88
CA LEU A 145 -1.91 -2.90 0.47
C LEU A 145 -2.96 -3.36 1.46
N GLY A 146 -4.21 -3.46 1.01
CA GLY A 146 -5.31 -3.55 1.95
C GLY A 146 -6.68 -3.61 1.31
N TYR A 147 -7.68 -3.42 2.16
CA TYR A 147 -9.11 -3.43 1.83
C TYR A 147 -9.77 -2.18 2.41
N TYR A 148 -10.83 -1.69 1.78
CA TYR A 148 -11.70 -0.69 2.39
C TYR A 148 -13.11 -1.22 2.50
N ILE A 149 -13.82 -0.77 3.53
CA ILE A 149 -15.22 -1.07 3.80
C ILE A 149 -15.96 0.20 4.20
N ALA A 150 -17.22 0.29 3.79
CA ALA A 150 -18.19 1.20 4.37
C ALA A 150 -19.44 0.38 4.71
N ASN A 151 -19.84 0.39 5.97
CA ASN A 151 -21.05 -0.32 6.40
C ASN A 151 -22.30 0.50 6.01
N GLU A 152 -23.42 -0.18 5.81
CA GLU A 152 -24.72 0.45 5.48
C GLU A 152 -25.19 1.45 6.54
N ARG A 153 -24.84 1.19 7.81
CA ARG A 153 -25.31 1.97 8.95
C ARG A 153 -24.34 3.11 9.25
N THR A 154 -24.87 4.32 9.28
CA THR A 154 -24.13 5.52 9.71
C THR A 154 -23.49 5.33 11.09
N GLY A 155 -22.21 5.68 11.20
CA GLY A 155 -21.43 5.55 12.45
C GLY A 155 -20.98 4.12 12.80
N ASP A 156 -21.43 3.10 12.06
CA ASP A 156 -20.97 1.73 12.29
C ASP A 156 -19.55 1.53 11.76
N THR A 157 -18.68 1.03 12.63
CA THR A 157 -17.27 0.75 12.37
C THR A 157 -16.90 -0.69 12.66
N ALA A 158 -17.89 -1.53 12.95
CA ALA A 158 -17.70 -2.93 13.23
C ALA A 158 -17.17 -3.65 11.98
N VAL A 159 -16.14 -4.47 12.18
CA VAL A 159 -15.58 -5.33 11.14
C VAL A 159 -16.16 -6.73 11.36
N CYS A 160 -16.84 -7.26 10.35
CA CYS A 160 -17.39 -8.61 10.41
C CYS A 160 -16.32 -9.67 10.10
N SER A 161 -16.52 -10.90 10.55
CA SER A 161 -15.58 -12.01 10.31
C SER A 161 -15.37 -12.33 8.82
N LEU A 162 -16.34 -11.98 7.96
CA LEU A 162 -16.19 -12.11 6.51
C LEU A 162 -15.11 -11.17 5.98
N THR A 163 -15.06 -9.92 6.43
CA THR A 163 -13.99 -8.99 6.08
C THR A 163 -12.64 -9.47 6.62
N GLU A 164 -12.61 -10.06 7.82
CA GLU A 164 -11.40 -10.68 8.35
C GLU A 164 -10.88 -11.83 7.48
N ASN A 165 -11.76 -12.59 6.80
CA ASN A 165 -11.32 -13.61 5.85
C ASN A 165 -10.56 -12.99 4.67
N VAL A 166 -11.04 -11.86 4.15
CA VAL A 166 -10.33 -11.12 3.09
C VAL A 166 -8.98 -10.62 3.59
N LEU A 167 -8.93 -10.06 4.80
CA LEU A 167 -7.68 -9.57 5.39
C LEU A 167 -6.69 -10.71 5.66
N ARG A 168 -7.15 -11.86 6.12
CA ARG A 168 -6.34 -13.07 6.29
C ARG A 168 -5.85 -13.61 4.95
N MET A 169 -6.69 -13.62 3.93
CA MET A 169 -6.30 -13.97 2.56
C MET A 169 -5.19 -13.02 2.08
N LEU A 170 -5.36 -11.70 2.23
CA LEU A 170 -4.34 -10.71 1.88
C LEU A 170 -3.04 -10.92 2.67
N HIS A 171 -3.13 -11.20 3.98
CA HIS A 171 -1.98 -11.50 4.82
C HIS A 171 -1.25 -12.76 4.35
N SER A 172 -1.97 -13.84 4.02
CA SER A 172 -1.38 -15.11 3.58
C SER A 172 -0.67 -15.02 2.22
N ARG A 173 -1.13 -14.12 1.35
CA ARG A 173 -0.61 -13.93 -0.01
C ARG A 173 0.32 -12.72 -0.14
N LYS A 174 0.64 -12.03 0.96
CA LYS A 174 1.49 -10.84 0.95
C LYS A 174 2.92 -11.20 0.58
N SER A 175 3.58 -10.27 -0.10
CA SER A 175 5.04 -10.27 -0.24
C SER A 175 5.60 -9.26 0.75
N GLY A 176 6.23 -9.74 1.83
CA GLY A 176 6.85 -8.90 2.86
C GLY A 176 6.31 -9.10 4.28
N VAL A 177 6.84 -8.32 5.22
CA VAL A 177 6.52 -8.45 6.66
C VAL A 177 5.22 -7.73 7.02
N HIS A 178 4.85 -6.70 6.27
CA HIS A 178 3.83 -5.74 6.67
C HIS A 178 2.39 -6.29 6.71
N GLU A 179 1.62 -5.76 7.65
CA GLU A 179 0.21 -6.12 7.80
C GLU A 179 -0.69 -5.50 6.71
N PRO A 180 -1.82 -6.15 6.37
CA PRO A 180 -2.84 -5.55 5.52
C PRO A 180 -3.46 -4.31 6.17
N LEU A 181 -3.65 -3.27 5.36
CA LEU A 181 -4.35 -2.05 5.75
C LEU A 181 -5.87 -2.24 5.58
N LEU A 182 -6.65 -1.76 6.54
CA LEU A 182 -8.10 -1.65 6.46
C LEU A 182 -8.50 -0.18 6.53
N TRP A 183 -9.23 0.31 5.54
CA TRP A 183 -9.93 1.59 5.63
C TRP A 183 -11.39 1.37 6.01
N ARG A 184 -11.81 2.00 7.10
CA ARG A 184 -13.21 2.08 7.52
C ARG A 184 -13.73 3.46 7.16
N ILE A 185 -14.66 3.52 6.23
CA ILE A 185 -15.28 4.77 5.77
C ILE A 185 -16.56 4.97 6.59
N VAL A 186 -16.63 6.10 7.29
CA VAL A 186 -17.68 6.37 8.27
C VAL A 186 -18.24 7.75 8.03
N SER A 187 -19.55 7.84 7.80
CA SER A 187 -20.24 9.13 7.84
C SER A 187 -20.34 9.62 9.29
N THR A 188 -19.94 10.86 9.54
CA THR A 188 -20.00 11.44 10.88
C THR A 188 -21.44 11.76 11.26
N PRO A 189 -21.83 11.61 12.54
CA PRO A 189 -23.18 11.90 13.01
C PRO A 189 -23.58 13.38 12.88
N SER A 190 -22.62 14.27 12.62
CA SER A 190 -22.84 15.68 12.25
C SER A 190 -23.39 15.89 10.83
N GLY A 191 -23.57 14.81 10.05
CA GLY A 191 -24.35 14.79 8.80
C GLY A 191 -23.61 15.23 7.54
N ASP A 192 -22.52 15.99 7.66
CA ASP A 192 -21.94 16.70 6.51
C ASP A 192 -20.51 16.26 6.13
N SER A 193 -19.89 15.35 6.88
CA SER A 193 -18.53 14.92 6.59
C SER A 193 -18.37 13.40 6.64
N VAL A 194 -17.60 12.86 5.69
CA VAL A 194 -17.18 11.45 5.71
C VAL A 194 -15.73 11.39 6.19
N ASP A 195 -15.47 10.49 7.14
CA ASP A 195 -14.13 10.26 7.67
C ASP A 195 -13.64 8.86 7.28
N VAL A 196 -12.33 8.76 7.06
CA VAL A 196 -11.66 7.50 6.69
C VAL A 196 -10.69 7.14 7.79
N ARG A 197 -10.97 6.02 8.47
CA ARG A 197 -10.17 5.52 9.59
C ARG A 197 -9.35 4.31 9.15
N GLY A 198 -8.03 4.47 9.14
CA GLY A 198 -7.09 3.39 8.86
C GLY A 198 -6.85 2.50 10.08
N ALA A 199 -6.72 1.20 9.86
CA ALA A 199 -6.24 0.24 10.86
C ALA A 199 -5.43 -0.87 10.20
N TYR A 200 -4.47 -1.43 10.91
CA TYR A 200 -3.69 -2.60 10.50
C TYR A 200 -4.29 -3.87 11.08
N TYR A 201 -4.49 -4.88 10.24
CA TYR A 201 -4.99 -6.19 10.67
C TYR A 201 -3.84 -7.06 11.13
N ASN A 202 -3.84 -7.48 12.39
CA ASN A 202 -2.89 -8.48 12.89
C ASN A 202 -3.48 -9.88 12.72
N SER A 203 -2.92 -10.67 11.81
CA SER A 203 -3.42 -12.03 11.55
C SER A 203 -3.16 -13.02 12.69
N GLY A 204 -2.20 -12.76 13.58
CA GLY A 204 -1.87 -13.65 14.69
C GLY A 204 -2.85 -13.55 15.86
N SER A 205 -3.33 -12.34 16.14
CA SER A 205 -4.28 -12.06 17.23
C SER A 205 -5.71 -11.78 16.74
N SER A 206 -5.96 -11.78 15.43
CA SER A 206 -7.22 -11.32 14.82
C SER A 206 -7.67 -9.97 15.38
N SER A 207 -6.72 -9.06 15.61
CA SER A 207 -6.96 -7.76 16.21
C SER A 207 -6.58 -6.63 15.25
N PHE A 208 -7.11 -5.45 15.52
CA PHE A 208 -6.83 -4.25 14.74
C PHE A 208 -5.97 -3.28 15.55
N THR A 209 -4.94 -2.74 14.92
CA THR A 209 -4.15 -1.63 15.48
C THR A 209 -4.45 -0.38 14.67
N ASP A 210 -4.99 0.66 15.30
CA ASP A 210 -5.34 1.88 14.58
C ASP A 210 -4.09 2.51 13.97
N ALA A 211 -4.23 2.97 12.72
CA ALA A 211 -3.20 3.68 12.01
C ALA A 211 -3.25 5.18 12.38
N PRO A 212 -2.12 5.91 12.27
CA PRO A 212 -2.14 7.36 12.37
C PRO A 212 -3.12 7.98 11.36
N SER A 213 -3.57 9.21 11.65
CA SER A 213 -4.45 9.96 10.75
C SER A 213 -3.90 10.01 9.33
N LEU A 214 -4.78 9.75 8.35
CA LEU A 214 -4.41 9.74 6.94
C LEU A 214 -3.87 11.11 6.52
N THR A 215 -2.67 11.10 5.96
CA THR A 215 -2.07 12.28 5.31
C THR A 215 -2.16 12.14 3.81
N PHE A 216 -2.06 13.25 3.08
CA PHE A 216 -2.21 13.28 1.63
C PHE A 216 -0.93 13.72 0.97
N GLY A 217 -0.59 13.05 -0.13
CA GLY A 217 0.68 13.24 -0.77
C GLY A 217 0.77 12.61 -2.13
N ARG A 218 1.95 12.77 -2.72
CA ARG A 218 2.29 12.22 -4.04
C ARG A 218 3.50 11.32 -3.91
N TRP A 219 3.58 10.36 -4.83
CA TRP A 219 4.77 9.54 -4.97
C TRP A 219 5.79 10.27 -5.83
N ASN A 220 6.98 10.49 -5.27
CA ASN A 220 8.13 10.97 -6.04
C ASN A 220 8.92 9.75 -6.56
N SER A 221 8.94 9.57 -7.88
CA SER A 221 9.64 8.47 -8.53
C SER A 221 11.15 8.63 -8.52
N ASP A 222 11.67 9.86 -8.45
CA ASP A 222 13.11 10.14 -8.48
C ASP A 222 13.75 9.86 -7.11
N THR A 223 13.07 10.24 -6.03
CA THR A 223 13.55 10.01 -4.66
C THR A 223 13.04 8.72 -4.04
N LEU A 224 12.15 8.00 -4.74
CA LEU A 224 11.45 6.80 -4.25
C LEU A 224 10.81 7.02 -2.86
N SER A 225 10.29 8.22 -2.62
CA SER A 225 9.70 8.62 -1.36
C SER A 225 8.30 9.19 -1.55
N CYS A 226 7.51 9.10 -0.48
CA CYS A 226 6.24 9.81 -0.37
C CYS A 226 6.49 11.24 0.11
N GLU A 227 5.91 12.21 -0.58
CA GLU A 227 5.95 13.61 -0.16
C GLU A 227 4.56 14.01 0.32
N THR A 228 4.46 14.45 1.58
CA THR A 228 3.22 15.03 2.10
C THR A 228 3.07 16.43 1.49
N THR A 229 2.36 16.51 0.38
CA THR A 229 2.22 17.74 -0.40
C THR A 229 0.88 18.45 -0.16
N GLU A 230 -0.13 17.73 0.33
CA GLU A 230 -1.51 18.23 0.30
C GLU A 230 -2.16 18.13 1.69
N PRO A 231 -2.84 19.18 2.17
CA PRO A 231 -3.62 19.11 3.41
C PRO A 231 -4.90 18.29 3.21
N LYS A 232 -5.43 17.68 4.28
CA LYS A 232 -6.72 16.95 4.24
C LYS A 232 -7.86 17.79 3.64
N ALA A 233 -7.85 19.12 3.87
CA ALA A 233 -8.84 20.04 3.29
C ALA A 233 -8.86 20.02 1.76
N ALA A 234 -7.71 19.92 1.10
CA ALA A 234 -7.64 19.86 -0.36
C ALA A 234 -8.20 18.54 -0.91
N ALA A 235 -8.01 17.43 -0.18
CA ALA A 235 -8.59 16.14 -0.54
C ALA A 235 -10.13 16.14 -0.41
N VAL A 236 -10.66 16.84 0.60
CA VAL A 236 -12.10 17.04 0.79
C VAL A 236 -12.68 17.92 -0.31
N GLU A 237 -12.02 19.04 -0.63
CA GLU A 237 -12.43 19.92 -1.75
C GLU A 237 -12.45 19.17 -3.10
N ALA A 238 -11.43 18.36 -3.38
CA ALA A 238 -11.40 17.51 -4.58
C ALA A 238 -12.55 16.50 -4.63
N PHE A 239 -12.94 15.96 -3.47
CA PHE A 239 -14.10 15.08 -3.36
C PHE A 239 -15.39 15.85 -3.64
N GLU A 240 -15.60 17.01 -3.02
CA GLU A 240 -16.76 17.88 -3.24
C GLU A 240 -16.89 18.29 -4.71
N ASN A 241 -15.80 18.75 -5.34
CA ASN A 241 -15.76 19.08 -6.77
C ASN A 241 -16.12 17.88 -7.66
N SER A 242 -15.68 16.68 -7.29
CA SER A 242 -16.02 15.45 -8.02
C SER A 242 -17.49 15.05 -7.84
N MET A 243 -18.05 15.33 -6.67
CA MET A 243 -19.44 15.09 -6.32
C MET A 243 -20.37 16.06 -7.08
N ASP A 244 -20.01 17.33 -7.15
CA ASP A 244 -20.69 18.36 -7.95
C ASP A 244 -20.66 18.03 -9.45
N ALA A 245 -19.56 17.47 -9.93
CA ALA A 245 -19.41 16.98 -11.30
C ALA A 245 -20.11 15.63 -11.56
N LEU A 246 -20.84 15.08 -10.59
CA LEU A 246 -21.58 13.82 -10.66
C LEU A 246 -20.70 12.60 -11.05
N LYS A 247 -19.42 12.61 -10.69
CA LYS A 247 -18.46 11.56 -11.07
C LYS A 247 -18.75 10.22 -10.40
N GLN A 248 -19.50 10.20 -9.30
CA GLN A 248 -19.95 8.96 -8.65
C GLN A 248 -20.75 8.06 -9.61
N PHE A 249 -21.49 8.61 -10.58
CA PHE A 249 -22.23 7.81 -11.56
C PHE A 249 -21.37 7.32 -12.73
N GLN A 250 -20.18 7.89 -12.90
CA GLN A 250 -19.21 7.46 -13.92
C GLN A 250 -18.22 6.43 -13.36
N LEU A 251 -18.15 6.29 -12.04
CA LEU A 251 -17.33 5.30 -11.38
C LEU A 251 -17.88 3.90 -11.65
N VAL A 252 -17.02 3.03 -12.16
CA VAL A 252 -17.31 1.63 -12.45
C VAL A 252 -16.72 0.78 -11.32
N ASP A 253 -17.46 -0.17 -10.78
CA ASP A 253 -16.89 -1.17 -9.87
C ASP A 253 -16.77 -2.55 -10.52
N PHE A 254 -16.30 -3.52 -9.74
CA PHE A 254 -16.16 -4.88 -10.25
C PHE A 254 -17.52 -5.50 -10.55
N GLU A 255 -18.56 -5.27 -9.75
CA GLU A 255 -19.90 -5.78 -10.03
C GLU A 255 -20.47 -5.24 -11.36
N ASP A 256 -20.30 -3.94 -11.66
CA ASP A 256 -20.66 -3.36 -12.96
C ASP A 256 -19.91 -4.06 -14.12
N HIS A 257 -18.62 -4.35 -13.92
CA HIS A 257 -17.81 -5.08 -14.90
C HIS A 257 -18.29 -6.52 -15.11
N LEU A 258 -18.81 -7.17 -14.07
CA LEU A 258 -19.38 -8.52 -14.18
C LEU A 258 -20.68 -8.53 -14.99
N GLU A 259 -21.48 -7.48 -14.88
CA GLU A 259 -22.68 -7.32 -15.71
C GLU A 259 -22.32 -6.91 -17.14
N SER A 260 -21.28 -6.09 -17.31
CA SER A 260 -20.83 -5.57 -18.60
C SER A 260 -19.30 -5.53 -18.69
N VAL A 261 -18.72 -6.60 -19.25
CA VAL A 261 -17.25 -6.80 -19.34
C VAL A 261 -16.48 -5.70 -20.08
N GLN A 262 -17.18 -4.84 -20.83
CA GLN A 262 -16.57 -3.69 -21.52
C GLN A 262 -16.25 -2.52 -20.58
N LEU A 263 -16.88 -2.49 -19.41
CA LEU A 263 -16.64 -1.44 -18.42
C LEU A 263 -15.31 -1.72 -17.71
N ASN A 264 -14.41 -0.74 -17.73
CA ASN A 264 -13.10 -0.87 -17.09
C ASN A 264 -13.15 -0.37 -15.64
N TYR A 265 -13.07 -1.30 -14.69
CA TYR A 265 -13.06 -0.97 -13.26
C TYR A 265 -11.64 -0.77 -12.69
N LEU A 266 -10.57 -1.16 -13.41
CA LEU A 266 -9.19 -1.16 -12.92
C LEU A 266 -8.47 0.18 -13.11
N ASP A 267 -8.57 0.76 -14.30
CA ASP A 267 -7.89 2.02 -14.65
C ASP A 267 -8.93 3.11 -14.90
N GLN A 268 -9.27 3.82 -13.83
CA GLN A 268 -10.25 4.91 -13.84
C GLN A 268 -9.57 6.20 -13.38
N THR A 269 -9.63 7.24 -14.19
CA THR A 269 -9.13 8.56 -13.81
C THR A 269 -10.28 9.40 -13.27
N VAL A 270 -10.33 9.59 -11.96
CA VAL A 270 -11.17 10.63 -11.37
C VAL A 270 -10.28 11.86 -11.27
N SER A 271 -10.42 12.81 -12.20
CA SER A 271 -9.69 14.08 -12.09
C SER A 271 -10.15 14.78 -10.81
N ALA A 272 -9.30 14.82 -9.79
CA ALA A 272 -9.47 15.69 -8.64
C ALA A 272 -9.42 17.16 -9.11
#